data_AF-D1AKS5-F1
#
_entry.id   AF-D1AKS5-F1
#
_cell.length_a   1.000
_cell.length_b   1.000
_cell.length_c   1.000
_cell.angle_alpha   90.00
_cell.angle_beta   90.00
_cell.angle_gamma   90.00
#
_symmetry.space_group_name_H-M   'P 1'
#
loop_
_entity.id
_entity.type
_entity.pdbx_description
1 polymer ?
#
loop_
_entity_poly.entity_id
_entity_poly.type
_entity_poly.pdbx_seq_one_letter_code
_entity_poly.pdbx_strand_id
1 'polypeptide(L)'
;MGLFLDLGILKNCDKIKAKKILDAWAKDRTSDISPDECQLDEQNGDTVILLNADSNFEGNAQFFKYASSKTNDAVMSLYIYDGDYWGYNLFDNGQEIDKFNPLPDYFDDIDESEIEAYKGNSDIVAQYFNINKDSIENYLIFWTDELMDEGTAYENDEFGYEDWQLVDFMEKLGYKYFE
;
A
#
# COMPACT_ATOMS: atom_id res chain seq x y z
N MET A 1 -5.09 20.76 1.38
CA MET A 1 -4.41 19.70 2.14
C MET A 1 -5.32 18.52 1.95
N GLY A 2 -5.10 17.75 0.89
CA GLY A 2 -5.82 16.51 0.69
C GLY A 2 -5.24 15.43 1.58
N LEU A 3 -5.83 14.25 1.44
CA LEU A 3 -5.61 13.12 2.31
C LEU A 3 -4.32 12.39 1.91
N PHE A 4 -3.34 12.38 2.79
CA PHE A 4 -2.20 11.46 2.70
C PHE A 4 -2.40 10.36 3.72
N LEU A 5 -2.80 9.20 3.21
CA LEU A 5 -2.98 8.01 4.02
C LEU A 5 -1.90 7.04 3.60
N ASP A 6 -1.04 6.65 4.53
CA ASP A 6 -0.01 5.64 4.31
C ASP A 6 -0.17 4.53 5.34
N LEU A 7 -0.39 3.32 4.85
CA LEU A 7 -0.52 2.13 5.66
C LEU A 7 0.36 1.02 5.10
N GLY A 8 0.66 0.01 5.91
CA GLY A 8 1.37 -1.15 5.40
C GLY A 8 1.11 -2.42 6.18
N ILE A 9 1.21 -3.53 5.44
CA ILE A 9 1.00 -4.88 5.93
C ILE A 9 2.36 -5.54 6.04
N LEU A 10 2.80 -5.86 7.26
CA LEU A 10 4.06 -6.54 7.54
C LEU A 10 3.79 -8.03 7.77
N LYS A 11 4.16 -8.87 6.79
CA LYS A 11 3.95 -10.32 6.86
C LYS A 11 4.83 -10.96 7.94
N ASN A 12 4.27 -11.96 8.62
CA ASN A 12 4.91 -12.76 9.68
C ASN A 12 5.60 -11.88 10.74
N CYS A 13 4.98 -10.77 11.09
CA CYS A 13 5.49 -9.77 12.01
C CYS A 13 4.44 -9.48 13.07
N ASP A 14 4.72 -9.85 14.32
CA ASP A 14 3.87 -9.48 15.44
C ASP A 14 3.97 -7.98 15.77
N LYS A 15 2.95 -7.46 16.47
CA LYS A 15 2.85 -6.03 16.79
C LYS A 15 4.03 -5.52 17.63
N ILE A 16 4.63 -6.36 18.47
CA ILE A 16 5.79 -5.99 19.31
C ILE A 16 7.03 -5.79 18.44
N LYS A 17 7.27 -6.68 17.47
CA LYS A 17 8.37 -6.57 16.51
C LYS A 17 8.16 -5.37 15.60
N ALA A 18 6.95 -5.17 15.09
CA ALA A 18 6.59 -4.02 14.25
C ALA A 18 6.86 -2.69 14.98
N LYS A 19 6.40 -2.54 16.23
CA LYS A 19 6.65 -1.33 17.04
C LYS A 19 8.15 -1.08 17.26
N LYS A 20 8.97 -2.13 17.50
CA LYS A 20 10.43 -1.97 17.63
C LYS A 20 11.09 -1.46 16.34
N ILE A 21 10.64 -1.93 15.17
CA ILE A 21 11.15 -1.48 13.86
C ILE A 21 10.79 -0.01 13.66
N LEU A 22 9.56 0.38 13.97
CA LEU A 22 9.07 1.75 13.91
C LEU A 22 9.87 2.68 14.84
N ASP A 23 10.06 2.28 16.11
CA ASP A 23 10.83 3.05 17.08
C ASP A 23 12.31 3.19 16.69
N ALA A 24 12.89 2.18 16.04
CA ALA A 24 14.26 2.23 15.54
C ALA A 24 14.37 3.20 14.35
N TRP A 25 13.41 3.16 13.43
CA TRP A 25 13.36 4.06 12.28
C TRP A 25 13.32 5.54 12.70
N ALA A 26 12.45 5.87 13.66
CA ALA A 26 12.27 7.24 14.15
C ALA A 26 13.48 7.78 14.94
N LYS A 27 14.33 6.91 15.50
CA LYS A 27 15.55 7.33 16.23
C LYS A 27 16.73 7.64 15.32
N ASP A 28 16.85 6.90 14.23
CA ASP A 28 18.06 6.92 13.40
C ASP A 28 18.00 7.96 12.26
N ARG A 29 16.83 8.60 12.04
CA ARG A 29 16.58 9.48 10.90
C ARG A 29 15.81 10.74 11.32
N THR A 30 15.99 11.83 10.56
CA THR A 30 15.01 12.92 10.51
C THR A 30 13.76 12.40 9.81
N SER A 31 12.97 11.60 10.53
CA SER A 31 11.71 11.04 10.05
C SER A 31 10.56 11.86 10.59
N ASP A 32 9.58 12.15 9.74
CA ASP A 32 8.30 12.76 10.15
C ASP A 32 7.30 11.70 10.68
N ILE A 33 7.79 10.48 10.90
CA ILE A 33 6.99 9.38 11.44
C ILE A 33 7.09 9.43 12.95
N SER A 34 5.97 9.67 13.61
CA SER A 34 5.84 9.67 15.07
C SER A 34 5.33 8.30 15.52
N PRO A 35 6.18 7.45 16.14
CA PRO A 35 5.78 6.08 16.49
C PRO A 35 4.61 5.97 17.46
N ASP A 36 4.30 7.03 18.19
CA ASP A 36 3.21 7.08 19.17
C ASP A 36 1.90 7.59 18.57
N GLU A 37 1.95 8.16 17.37
CA GLU A 37 0.79 8.59 16.58
C GLU A 37 0.42 7.58 15.49
N CYS A 38 1.30 6.59 15.23
CA CYS A 38 0.99 5.47 14.35
C CYS A 38 0.03 4.49 15.02
N GLN A 39 -0.90 3.93 14.25
CA GLN A 39 -1.75 2.85 14.71
C GLN A 39 -1.20 1.51 14.25
N LEU A 40 -1.26 0.51 15.12
CA LEU A 40 -0.82 -0.85 14.80
C LEU A 40 -1.92 -1.81 15.18
N ASP A 41 -2.28 -2.72 14.28
CA ASP A 41 -3.23 -3.78 14.52
C ASP A 41 -2.66 -5.14 14.08
N GLU A 42 -2.91 -6.19 14.87
CA GLU A 42 -2.43 -7.53 14.57
C GLU A 42 -3.56 -8.34 13.94
N GLN A 43 -3.38 -8.73 12.68
CA GLN A 43 -4.39 -9.43 11.89
C GLN A 43 -3.77 -10.65 11.23
N ASN A 44 -4.38 -11.82 11.40
CA ASN A 44 -3.95 -13.07 10.76
C ASN A 44 -2.48 -13.49 11.02
N GLY A 45 -1.86 -13.01 12.12
CA GLY A 45 -0.44 -13.26 12.44
C GLY A 45 0.54 -12.26 11.78
N ASP A 46 0.00 -11.26 11.09
CA ASP A 46 0.72 -10.12 10.52
C ASP A 46 0.39 -8.85 11.29
N THR A 47 1.13 -7.77 11.04
CA THR A 47 0.80 -6.44 11.58
C THR A 47 0.45 -5.48 10.47
N VAL A 48 -0.70 -4.83 10.59
CA VAL A 48 -1.07 -3.65 9.79
C VAL A 48 -0.65 -2.41 10.56
N ILE A 49 0.05 -1.49 9.90
CA ILE A 49 0.49 -0.20 10.47
C ILE A 49 -0.16 0.91 9.67
N LEU A 50 -0.81 1.86 10.32
CA LEU A 50 -1.19 3.16 9.75
C LEU A 50 -0.23 4.22 10.29
N LEU A 51 0.45 4.92 9.39
CA LEU A 51 1.37 6.00 9.74
C LEU A 51 0.60 7.28 10.11
N ASN A 52 1.27 8.22 10.78
CA ASN A 52 0.65 9.50 11.14
C ASN A 52 0.40 10.37 9.90
N ALA A 53 -0.71 11.13 9.91
CA ALA A 53 -1.26 11.83 8.75
C ALA A 53 -0.34 12.90 8.11
N ASP A 54 0.59 13.47 8.87
CA ASP A 54 1.50 14.53 8.38
C ASP A 54 2.87 14.00 7.91
N SER A 55 3.00 12.68 7.74
CA SER A 55 4.27 12.08 7.31
C SER A 55 4.50 12.22 5.80
N ASN A 56 5.75 12.45 5.38
CA ASN A 56 6.10 12.60 3.97
C ASN A 56 6.02 11.25 3.23
N PHE A 57 5.25 11.21 2.14
CA PHE A 57 5.06 10.08 1.24
C PHE A 57 6.35 9.33 0.88
N GLU A 58 7.39 10.03 0.41
CA GLU A 58 8.66 9.36 0.05
C GLU A 58 9.33 8.71 1.26
N GLY A 59 9.24 9.36 2.43
CA GLY A 59 9.77 8.82 3.68
C GLY A 59 9.03 7.56 4.13
N ASN A 60 7.74 7.49 3.86
CA ASN A 60 6.86 6.37 4.23
C ASN A 60 7.19 5.11 3.43
N ALA A 61 7.33 5.22 2.11
CA ALA A 61 7.76 4.09 1.27
C ALA A 61 9.15 3.56 1.69
N GLN A 62 10.09 4.45 2.04
CA GLN A 62 11.41 4.04 2.54
C GLN A 62 11.35 3.34 3.91
N PHE A 63 10.42 3.74 4.78
CA PHE A 63 10.18 3.02 6.04
C PHE A 63 9.72 1.59 5.78
N PHE A 64 8.74 1.36 4.91
CA PHE A 64 8.24 0.01 4.63
C PHE A 64 9.28 -0.88 3.95
N LYS A 65 10.08 -0.32 3.03
CA LYS A 65 11.25 -1.02 2.48
C LYS A 65 12.25 -1.43 3.57
N TYR A 66 12.55 -0.52 4.49
CA TYR A 66 13.39 -0.84 5.64
C TYR A 66 12.75 -1.90 6.54
N ALA A 67 11.45 -1.81 6.81
CA ALA A 67 10.72 -2.79 7.61
C ALA A 67 10.86 -4.19 7.01
N SER A 68 10.69 -4.32 5.68
CA SER A 68 10.91 -5.58 4.96
C SER A 68 12.32 -6.15 5.16
N SER A 69 13.36 -5.30 5.14
CA SER A 69 14.74 -5.73 5.43
C SER A 69 14.96 -6.18 6.88
N LYS A 70 14.13 -5.68 7.83
CA LYS A 70 14.21 -6.06 9.25
C LYS A 70 13.38 -7.28 9.58
N THR A 71 12.28 -7.49 8.89
CA THR A 71 11.48 -8.70 9.00
C THR A 71 12.12 -9.88 8.28
N ASN A 72 12.89 -9.60 7.21
CA ASN A 72 13.30 -10.57 6.18
C ASN A 72 12.09 -11.25 5.55
N ASP A 73 11.04 -10.47 5.32
CA ASP A 73 9.75 -10.95 4.82
C ASP A 73 9.07 -9.85 4.00
N ALA A 74 7.93 -10.20 3.40
CA ALA A 74 7.19 -9.30 2.56
C ALA A 74 6.53 -8.18 3.37
N VAL A 75 6.58 -6.97 2.82
CA VAL A 75 5.88 -5.80 3.33
C VAL A 75 5.21 -5.10 2.16
N MET A 76 3.90 -4.91 2.25
CA MET A 76 3.16 -4.10 1.29
C MET A 76 2.89 -2.72 1.90
N SER A 77 3.41 -1.68 1.28
CA SER A 77 3.03 -0.28 1.51
C SER A 77 1.82 0.02 0.65
N LEU A 78 0.80 0.63 1.21
CA LEU A 78 -0.46 1.00 0.59
C LEU A 78 -0.71 2.48 0.89
N TYR A 79 -1.17 3.24 -0.10
CA TYR A 79 -1.33 4.68 0.08
C TYR A 79 -2.51 5.26 -0.69
N ILE A 80 -3.04 6.38 -0.19
CA ILE A 80 -3.89 7.33 -0.91
C ILE A 80 -3.12 8.63 -1.08
N TYR A 81 -3.03 9.12 -2.32
CA TYR A 81 -2.33 10.35 -2.66
C TYR A 81 -3.32 11.51 -2.84
N ASP A 82 -3.29 12.47 -1.92
CA ASP A 82 -4.12 13.71 -1.86
C ASP A 82 -5.65 13.49 -2.01
N GLY A 83 -6.13 12.25 -1.95
CA GLY A 83 -7.52 11.88 -2.24
C GLY A 83 -7.84 11.68 -3.73
N ASP A 84 -6.82 11.65 -4.59
CA ASP A 84 -6.99 11.52 -6.05
C ASP A 84 -6.91 10.07 -6.52
N TYR A 85 -5.94 9.31 -5.99
CA TYR A 85 -5.74 7.91 -6.35
C TYR A 85 -5.10 7.13 -5.20
N TRP A 86 -5.11 5.80 -5.34
CA TRP A 86 -4.41 4.90 -4.43
C TRP A 86 -3.29 4.15 -5.14
N GLY A 87 -2.38 3.55 -4.37
CA GLY A 87 -1.36 2.68 -4.93
C GLY A 87 -0.69 1.80 -3.89
N TYR A 88 0.28 1.02 -4.35
CA TYR A 88 1.13 0.22 -3.46
C TYR A 88 2.57 0.09 -3.93
N ASN A 89 3.44 -0.23 -2.97
CA ASN A 89 4.76 -0.82 -3.21
C ASN A 89 4.86 -2.12 -2.42
N LEU A 90 5.20 -3.22 -3.11
CA LEU A 90 5.45 -4.51 -2.49
C LEU A 90 6.96 -4.72 -2.36
N PHE A 91 7.42 -4.94 -1.14
CA PHE A 91 8.81 -5.21 -0.83
C PHE A 91 8.99 -6.64 -0.32
N ASP A 92 10.10 -7.28 -0.66
CA ASP A 92 10.58 -8.50 -0.01
C ASP A 92 12.07 -8.38 0.31
N ASN A 93 12.41 -8.67 1.56
CA ASN A 93 13.74 -8.55 2.12
C ASN A 93 14.47 -7.23 1.77
N GLY A 94 13.71 -6.12 1.75
CA GLY A 94 14.21 -4.78 1.42
C GLY A 94 14.42 -4.48 -0.06
N GLN A 95 13.94 -5.34 -0.97
CA GLN A 95 13.89 -5.10 -2.42
C GLN A 95 12.46 -4.80 -2.85
N GLU A 96 12.28 -3.86 -3.78
CA GLU A 96 10.97 -3.64 -4.41
C GLU A 96 10.73 -4.75 -5.44
N ILE A 97 9.61 -5.45 -5.27
CA ILE A 97 9.22 -6.61 -6.08
C ILE A 97 8.17 -6.20 -7.12
N ASP A 98 7.24 -5.33 -6.72
CA ASP A 98 6.15 -4.86 -7.55
C ASP A 98 5.63 -3.51 -7.04
N LYS A 99 4.99 -2.74 -7.92
CA LYS A 99 4.35 -1.46 -7.55
C LYS A 99 3.16 -1.18 -8.46
N PHE A 100 2.19 -0.44 -7.93
CA PHE A 100 0.99 -0.05 -8.66
C PHE A 100 0.61 1.41 -8.40
N ASN A 101 0.21 2.09 -9.47
CA ASN A 101 -0.48 3.38 -9.45
C ASN A 101 -1.42 3.44 -10.67
N PRO A 102 -2.74 3.67 -10.50
CA PRO A 102 -3.68 3.73 -11.61
C PRO A 102 -3.50 4.96 -12.51
N LEU A 103 -2.85 6.02 -12.01
CA LEU A 103 -2.58 7.29 -12.72
C LEU A 103 -1.07 7.60 -12.70
N PRO A 104 -0.23 6.83 -13.43
CA PRO A 104 1.23 6.94 -13.34
C PRO A 104 1.78 8.22 -13.99
N ASP A 105 1.04 8.86 -14.89
CA ASP A 105 1.35 10.12 -15.58
C ASP A 105 0.68 11.35 -14.93
N TYR A 106 0.18 11.22 -13.70
CA TYR A 106 -0.58 12.27 -13.01
C TYR A 106 0.18 13.61 -12.88
N PHE A 107 1.51 13.58 -12.68
CA PHE A 107 2.32 14.80 -12.53
C PHE A 107 2.96 15.30 -13.81
N ASP A 108 3.47 14.36 -14.60
CA ASP A 108 4.31 14.63 -15.74
C ASP A 108 4.09 13.53 -16.79
N ASP A 109 4.21 13.91 -18.06
CA ASP A 109 4.26 12.94 -19.16
C ASP A 109 5.53 12.08 -19.00
N ILE A 110 5.35 10.82 -18.62
CA ILE A 110 6.39 9.81 -18.52
C ILE A 110 6.35 8.86 -19.72
N ASP A 111 7.44 8.13 -19.97
CA ASP A 111 7.50 7.21 -21.10
C ASP A 111 6.70 5.91 -20.86
N GLU A 112 6.34 5.21 -21.94
CA GLU A 112 5.55 3.97 -21.87
C GLU A 112 6.20 2.89 -20.98
N SER A 113 7.54 2.87 -20.89
CA SER A 113 8.25 1.88 -20.07
C SER A 113 8.17 2.20 -18.58
N GLU A 114 8.15 3.49 -18.23
CA GLU A 114 7.89 3.96 -16.87
C GLU A 114 6.43 3.74 -16.49
N ILE A 115 5.47 4.02 -17.38
CA ILE A 115 4.04 3.72 -17.17
C ILE A 115 3.84 2.24 -16.88
N GLU A 116 4.36 1.34 -17.72
CA GLU A 116 4.19 -0.10 -17.54
C GLU A 116 4.79 -0.60 -16.21
N ALA A 117 5.79 0.09 -15.66
CA ALA A 117 6.35 -0.24 -14.34
C ALA A 117 5.38 0.03 -13.17
N TYR A 118 4.30 0.79 -13.37
CA TYR A 118 3.26 1.09 -12.38
C TYR A 118 1.98 0.27 -12.56
N LYS A 119 1.98 -0.72 -13.46
CA LYS A 119 0.79 -1.51 -13.75
C LYS A 119 0.37 -2.47 -12.62
N GLY A 120 1.31 -2.79 -11.73
CA GLY A 120 1.14 -3.88 -10.77
C GLY A 120 1.04 -5.25 -11.44
N ASN A 121 1.14 -6.30 -10.62
CA ASN A 121 1.06 -7.67 -11.10
C ASN A 121 0.24 -8.54 -10.14
N SER A 122 -0.98 -8.87 -10.55
CA SER A 122 -1.91 -9.68 -9.74
C SER A 122 -1.39 -11.09 -9.46
N ASP A 123 -0.61 -11.71 -10.36
CA ASP A 123 0.02 -13.01 -10.11
C ASP A 123 1.04 -12.92 -8.96
N ILE A 124 1.85 -11.85 -8.93
CA ILE A 124 2.83 -11.61 -7.86
C ILE A 124 2.10 -11.38 -6.53
N VAL A 125 1.15 -10.44 -6.49
CA VAL A 125 0.39 -10.14 -5.26
C VAL A 125 -0.33 -11.39 -4.75
N ALA A 126 -1.00 -12.14 -5.63
CA ALA A 126 -1.69 -13.37 -5.28
C ALA A 126 -0.77 -14.41 -4.64
N GLN A 127 0.48 -14.53 -5.12
CA GLN A 127 1.48 -15.41 -4.53
C GLN A 127 1.85 -15.01 -3.10
N TYR A 128 2.10 -13.73 -2.84
CA TYR A 128 2.51 -13.26 -1.51
C TYR A 128 1.39 -13.29 -0.47
N PHE A 129 0.14 -13.08 -0.91
CA PHE A 129 -1.04 -13.07 -0.04
C PHE A 129 -1.81 -14.40 -0.02
N ASN A 130 -1.42 -15.36 -0.86
CA ASN A 130 -2.06 -16.67 -0.99
C ASN A 130 -3.57 -16.56 -1.28
N ILE A 131 -3.91 -15.74 -2.28
CA ILE A 131 -5.28 -15.50 -2.76
C ILE A 131 -5.41 -15.88 -4.25
N ASN A 132 -6.62 -15.83 -4.80
CA ASN A 132 -6.80 -15.95 -6.25
C ASN A 132 -6.45 -14.62 -6.92
N LYS A 133 -5.67 -14.62 -8.00
CA LYS A 133 -5.36 -13.39 -8.73
C LYS A 133 -6.60 -12.75 -9.37
N ASP A 134 -7.56 -13.59 -9.80
CA ASP A 134 -8.79 -13.12 -10.46
C ASP A 134 -9.68 -12.32 -9.50
N SER A 135 -9.43 -12.39 -8.17
CA SER A 135 -10.15 -11.56 -7.21
C SER A 135 -9.53 -10.18 -7.03
N ILE A 136 -8.39 -9.88 -7.65
CA ILE A 136 -7.73 -8.57 -7.55
C ILE A 136 -7.32 -7.94 -8.88
N GLU A 137 -7.34 -8.67 -9.99
CA GLU A 137 -6.85 -8.16 -11.28
C GLU A 137 -7.57 -6.89 -11.77
N ASN A 138 -8.87 -6.74 -11.51
CA ASN A 138 -9.61 -5.53 -11.89
C ASN A 138 -9.31 -4.29 -11.04
N TYR A 139 -8.62 -4.44 -9.89
CA TYR A 139 -8.09 -3.29 -9.15
C TYR A 139 -6.79 -2.78 -9.76
N LEU A 140 -6.03 -3.65 -10.43
CA LEU A 140 -4.69 -3.35 -10.94
C LEU A 140 -4.75 -2.94 -12.41
N ILE A 141 -5.54 -1.91 -12.67
CA ILE A 141 -5.72 -1.32 -14.01
C ILE A 141 -5.53 0.18 -13.96
N PHE A 142 -5.01 0.75 -15.04
CA PHE A 142 -4.93 2.20 -15.17
C PHE A 142 -6.33 2.79 -15.33
N TRP A 143 -6.57 3.89 -14.65
CA TRP A 143 -7.85 4.57 -14.70
C TRP A 143 -7.93 5.48 -15.91
N THR A 144 -9.15 5.60 -16.44
CA THR A 144 -9.52 6.59 -17.45
C THR A 144 -10.73 7.35 -16.92
N ASP A 145 -10.98 8.55 -17.41
CA ASP A 145 -12.18 9.32 -17.04
C ASP A 145 -13.46 8.50 -17.23
N GLU A 146 -13.53 7.71 -18.32
CA GLU A 146 -14.66 6.83 -18.58
C GLU A 146 -14.82 5.75 -17.50
N LEU A 147 -13.71 5.11 -17.09
CA LEU A 147 -13.71 4.07 -16.06
C LEU A 147 -14.05 4.64 -14.68
N MET A 148 -13.62 5.86 -14.36
CA MET A 148 -13.95 6.52 -13.10
C MET A 148 -15.44 6.86 -13.00
N ASP A 149 -16.10 7.07 -14.15
CA ASP A 149 -17.56 7.20 -14.24
C ASP A 149 -18.29 5.84 -14.28
N GLU A 150 -17.57 4.71 -14.39
CA GLU A 150 -18.15 3.37 -14.28
C GLU A 150 -18.48 3.01 -12.82
N GLY A 151 -18.90 1.76 -12.60
CA GLY A 151 -19.20 1.24 -11.28
C GLY A 151 -17.94 0.87 -10.50
N THR A 152 -18.00 -0.29 -9.88
CA THR A 152 -16.95 -0.82 -9.02
C THR A 152 -16.09 -1.86 -9.74
N ALA A 153 -14.88 -2.13 -9.25
CA ALA A 153 -13.99 -3.14 -9.83
C ALA A 153 -14.59 -4.56 -9.77
N TYR A 154 -15.38 -4.84 -8.72
CA TYR A 154 -16.22 -6.02 -8.59
C TYR A 154 -17.59 -5.67 -8.00
N GLU A 155 -18.62 -6.46 -8.32
CA GLU A 155 -20.04 -6.19 -7.96
C GLU A 155 -20.31 -5.99 -6.45
N ASN A 156 -19.49 -6.57 -5.58
CA ASN A 156 -19.67 -6.52 -4.13
C ASN A 156 -18.78 -5.49 -3.42
N ASP A 157 -18.05 -4.68 -4.18
CA ASP A 157 -17.17 -3.66 -3.62
C ASP A 157 -17.98 -2.45 -3.14
N GLU A 158 -17.47 -1.77 -2.14
CA GLU A 158 -18.09 -0.57 -1.57
C GLU A 158 -17.76 0.68 -2.40
N PHE A 159 -16.52 0.77 -2.90
CA PHE A 159 -15.99 1.94 -3.57
C PHE A 159 -15.83 1.73 -5.08
N GLY A 160 -15.98 2.83 -5.82
CA GLY A 160 -15.81 2.85 -7.27
C GLY A 160 -14.35 2.78 -7.71
N TYR A 161 -14.06 3.25 -8.92
CA TYR A 161 -12.70 3.58 -9.33
C TYR A 161 -12.29 4.94 -8.76
N GLU A 162 -12.03 4.95 -7.45
CA GLU A 162 -11.64 6.11 -6.66
C GLU A 162 -10.61 5.71 -5.58
N ASP A 163 -10.05 6.68 -4.87
CA ASP A 163 -8.98 6.50 -3.89
C ASP A 163 -9.31 5.47 -2.79
N TRP A 164 -10.54 5.44 -2.30
CA TRP A 164 -10.98 4.49 -1.27
C TRP A 164 -11.17 3.04 -1.74
N GLN A 165 -11.05 2.77 -3.05
CA GLN A 165 -10.93 1.40 -3.60
C GLN A 165 -9.81 0.58 -2.92
N LEU A 166 -8.82 1.27 -2.36
CA LEU A 166 -7.79 0.67 -1.52
C LEU A 166 -8.37 -0.21 -0.39
N VAL A 167 -9.50 0.16 0.21
CA VAL A 167 -10.13 -0.63 1.28
C VAL A 167 -10.70 -1.93 0.74
N ASP A 168 -11.41 -1.91 -0.39
CA ASP A 168 -11.91 -3.13 -1.04
C ASP A 168 -10.75 -4.05 -1.46
N PHE A 169 -9.66 -3.48 -1.97
CA PHE A 169 -8.44 -4.22 -2.28
C PHE A 169 -7.85 -4.89 -1.04
N MET A 170 -7.72 -4.17 0.07
CA MET A 170 -7.25 -4.73 1.36
C MET A 170 -8.13 -5.89 1.82
N GLU A 171 -9.45 -5.78 1.68
CA GLU A 171 -10.37 -6.85 2.07
C GLU A 171 -10.13 -8.13 1.25
N LYS A 172 -9.86 -8.02 -0.06
CA LYS A 172 -9.50 -9.20 -0.87
C LYS A 172 -8.16 -9.80 -0.46
N LEU A 173 -7.22 -8.99 0.04
CA LEU A 173 -5.97 -9.48 0.62
C LEU A 173 -6.18 -10.17 1.99
N GLY A 174 -7.37 -10.02 2.59
CA GLY A 174 -7.73 -10.60 3.88
C GLY A 174 -7.48 -9.69 5.07
N TYR A 175 -7.29 -8.38 4.85
CA TYR A 175 -7.05 -7.38 5.90
C TYR A 175 -8.18 -6.39 5.97
N LYS A 176 -8.40 -5.85 7.17
CA LYS A 176 -9.34 -4.77 7.40
C LYS A 176 -8.60 -3.47 7.62
N TYR A 177 -9.18 -2.40 7.10
CA TYR A 177 -8.80 -1.05 7.50
C TYR A 177 -9.13 -0.81 8.99
N PHE A 178 -8.46 0.16 9.62
CA PHE A 178 -8.69 0.49 11.02
C PHE A 178 -10.12 1.02 11.24
N GLU A 179 -10.82 0.47 12.24
CA GLU A 179 -12.15 0.96 12.70
C GLU A 179 -12.03 2.09 13.74
#